data_AF-A0A7W1T594-F1
#
_entry.id   AF-A0A7W1T594-F1
#
_cell.length_a   1.000
_cell.length_b   1.000
_cell.length_c   1.000
_cell.angle_alpha   90.00
_cell.angle_beta   90.00
_cell.angle_gamma   90.00
#
_symmetry.space_group_name_H-M   'P 1'
#
loop_
_entity.id
_entity.type
_entity.pdbx_description
1 polymer ?
#
loop_
_entity_poly.entity_id
_entity_poly.type
_entity_poly.pdbx_seq_one_letter_code
_entity_poly.pdbx_strand_id
1 'polypeptide(L)' 'MQTTYKVYYLQRDCVHELNGALFEELRRRLEELVEEGKALDATHITDQRLLQTWNADRNYIKYYC' A
#
# COMPACT_ATOMS: atom_id res chain seq x y z
N MET A 1 -17.09 -7.35 13.89
CA MET A 1 -16.76 -7.03 12.48
C MET A 1 -15.34 -7.49 12.27
N GLN A 2 -15.10 -8.48 11.41
CA GLN A 2 -13.74 -8.85 11.03
C GLN A 2 -13.17 -7.70 10.20
N THR A 3 -12.26 -6.92 10.77
CA THR A 3 -11.52 -5.90 10.04
C THR A 3 -10.53 -6.63 9.14
N THR A 4 -10.91 -6.84 7.87
CA THR A 4 -9.98 -7.37 6.88
C THR A 4 -8.94 -6.29 6.61
N TYR A 5 -7.78 -6.39 7.26
CA TYR A 5 -6.68 -5.47 7.04
C TYR A 5 -6.20 -5.56 5.60
N LYS A 6 -6.23 -4.42 4.90
CA LYS A 6 -5.65 -4.28 3.58
C LYS A 6 -4.19 -3.91 3.70
N VAL A 7 -3.39 -4.45 2.80
CA VAL A 7 -1.95 -4.21 2.76
C VAL A 7 -1.60 -3.58 1.43
N TYR A 8 -1.02 -2.40 1.48
CA TYR A 8 -0.57 -1.67 0.29
C TYR A 8 0.93 -1.44 0.35
N TYR A 9 1.59 -1.50 -0.81
CA TYR A 9 2.96 -1.02 -0.98
C TYR A 9 2.93 0.20 -1.89
N LEU A 10 3.25 1.37 -1.34
CA LEU A 10 3.30 2.62 -2.06
C LEU A 10 4.75 2.95 -2.42
N GLN A 11 5.00 3.42 -3.64
CA GLN A 11 6.31 3.93 -4.01
C GLN A 11 6.66 5.18 -3.19
N ARG A 12 7.90 5.25 -2.69
CA ARG A 12 8.34 6.23 -1.70
C ARG A 12 8.28 7.67 -2.22
N ASP A 13 8.58 7.84 -3.49
CA ASP A 13 8.42 9.09 -4.22
C ASP A 13 6.96 9.55 -4.27
N CYS A 14 5.97 8.65 -4.20
CA CYS A 14 4.54 8.96 -4.22
C CYS A 14 3.92 9.22 -2.83
N VAL A 15 4.70 9.21 -1.74
CA VAL A 15 4.17 9.46 -0.37
C VAL A 15 3.49 10.83 -0.24
N HIS A 16 3.99 11.83 -0.95
CA HIS A 16 3.41 13.18 -0.94
C HIS A 16 1.98 13.21 -1.52
N GLU A 17 1.62 12.27 -2.40
CA GLU A 17 0.28 12.14 -3.00
C GLU A 17 -0.78 11.72 -1.98
N LEU A 18 -0.35 11.16 -0.84
CA LEU A 18 -1.24 10.85 0.28
C LEU A 18 -1.74 12.10 1.00
N ASN A 19 -1.07 13.25 0.84
CA ASN A 19 -1.48 14.55 1.39
C ASN A 19 -1.84 14.54 2.90
N GLY A 20 -1.20 13.68 3.69
CA GLY A 20 -1.50 13.54 5.13
C GLY A 20 -2.81 12.82 5.46
N ALA A 21 -3.42 12.14 4.49
CA ALA A 21 -4.63 11.35 4.68
C ALA A 21 -4.43 10.25 5.73
N LEU A 22 -5.50 9.98 6.49
CA LEU A 22 -5.53 8.97 7.56
C LEU A 22 -6.78 8.09 7.41
N PHE A 23 -6.73 6.89 7.99
CA PHE A 23 -7.86 5.95 8.06
C PHE A 23 -8.53 5.68 6.70
N GLU A 24 -9.84 5.94 6.58
CA GLU A 24 -10.63 5.70 5.37
C GLU A 24 -10.16 6.55 4.18
N GLU A 25 -9.71 7.78 4.43
CA GLU A 25 -9.18 8.66 3.37
C GLU A 25 -7.85 8.12 2.83
N LEU A 26 -6.99 7.63 3.73
CA LEU A 26 -5.74 6.97 3.35
C LEU A 26 -6.03 5.75 2.48
N ARG A 27 -6.99 4.91 2.88
CA ARG A 27 -7.38 3.72 2.13
C ARG A 27 -7.87 4.07 0.73
N ARG A 28 -8.78 5.04 0.61
CA ARG A 28 -9.31 5.47 -0.68
C ARG A 28 -8.20 6.02 -1.58
N ARG A 29 -7.28 6.80 -1.01
CA ARG A 29 -6.15 7.36 -1.75
C ARG A 29 -5.18 6.28 -2.22
N LEU A 30 -4.92 5.28 -1.40
CA LEU A 30 -4.10 4.12 -1.78
C LEU A 30 -4.79 3.32 -2.90
N GLU A 31 -6.10 3.14 -2.88
CA GLU A 31 -6.85 2.48 -3.97
C GLU A 31 -6.71 3.25 -5.29
N GLU A 32 -6.87 4.59 -5.27
CA GLU A 32 -6.65 5.45 -6.45
C GLU A 32 -5.21 5.32 -6.99
N LEU A 33 -4.22 5.34 -6.09
CA LEU A 33 -2.81 5.18 -6.48
C LEU A 33 -2.47 3.78 -7.00
N VAL A 34 -3.23 2.76 -6.61
CA VAL A 34 -3.13 1.41 -7.22
C VAL A 34 -3.63 1.45 -8.65
N GLU A 35 -4.75 2.12 -8.93
CA GLU A 35 -5.28 2.28 -10.30
C GLU A 35 -4.32 3.09 -11.19
N GLU A 36 -3.59 4.04 -10.62
CA GLU A 36 -2.54 4.81 -11.32
C GLU A 36 -1.21 4.04 -11.49
N GLY A 37 -1.07 2.86 -10.90
CA GLY A 37 0.16 2.04 -10.95
C GLY A 37 1.29 2.53 -10.04
N LYS A 38 1.00 3.45 -9.12
CA LYS A 38 1.94 4.04 -8.14
C LYS A 38 1.98 3.27 -6.81
N ALA A 39 0.94 2.47 -6.55
CA ALA A 39 0.86 1.57 -5.41
C ALA A 39 0.48 0.15 -5.84
N LEU A 40 0.72 -0.82 -4.96
CA LEU A 40 0.37 -2.21 -5.15
C LEU A 40 -0.55 -2.68 -4.03
N ASP A 41 -1.71 -3.25 -4.39
CA ASP A 41 -2.56 -3.98 -3.45
C ASP A 41 -1.98 -5.38 -3.21
N ALA A 42 -1.47 -5.59 -2.01
CA ALA A 42 -0.89 -6.86 -1.56
C ALA A 42 -1.78 -7.60 -0.55
N THR A 43 -3.03 -7.19 -0.40
CA THR A 43 -4.00 -7.78 0.56
C THR A 43 -4.18 -9.28 0.33
N HIS A 44 -4.19 -9.72 -0.93
CA HIS A 44 -4.42 -11.12 -1.30
C HIS A 44 -3.16 -11.86 -1.71
N ILE A 45 -1.97 -11.26 -1.58
CA ILE A 45 -0.71 -11.91 -1.96
C ILE A 45 -0.29 -12.85 -0.84
N THR A 46 -0.31 -14.15 -1.14
CA THR A 46 0.10 -15.22 -0.22
C THR A 46 1.57 -15.61 -0.39
N ASP A 47 2.21 -15.21 -1.49
CA ASP A 47 3.62 -15.48 -1.74
C ASP A 47 4.52 -14.58 -0.87
N GLN A 48 5.11 -15.20 0.15
CA GLN A 48 6.02 -14.51 1.08
C GLN A 48 7.29 -13.99 0.41
N ARG A 49 7.77 -14.59 -0.69
CA ARG A 49 9.01 -14.15 -1.37
C ARG A 49 8.79 -12.81 -2.05
N LEU A 50 7.62 -12.63 -2.68
CA LEU A 50 7.23 -11.35 -3.28
C LEU A 50 7.09 -10.26 -2.20
N LEU A 51 6.38 -10.57 -1.11
CA LEU A 51 6.24 -9.64 0.01
C LEU A 51 7.59 -9.28 0.65
N GLN A 52 8.53 -10.22 0.77
CA GLN A 52 9.87 -9.94 1.29
C GLN A 52 10.69 -9.08 0.34
N THR A 53 10.57 -9.29 -0.98
CA THR A 53 11.23 -8.46 -1.99
C THR A 53 10.80 -7.01 -1.84
N TRP A 54 9.50 -6.73 -1.75
CA TRP A 54 9.01 -5.37 -1.59
C TRP A 54 9.26 -4.77 -0.20
N ASN A 55 9.28 -5.58 0.86
CA ASN A 55 9.70 -5.08 2.18
C ASN A 55 11.20 -4.75 2.24
N ALA A 56 12.03 -5.48 1.50
CA ALA A 56 13.46 -5.21 1.41
C ALA A 56 13.78 -4.05 0.45
N ASP A 57 12.89 -3.78 -0.51
CA ASP A 57 13.02 -2.69 -1.45
C ASP A 57 12.76 -1.34 -0.77
N ARG A 58 13.81 -0.51 -0.70
CA ARG A 58 13.75 0.82 -0.07
C ARG A 58 12.87 1.81 -0.83
N ASN A 59 12.48 1.48 -2.06
CA ASN A 59 11.61 2.29 -2.88
C ASN A 59 10.14 2.13 -2.50
N TYR A 60 9.76 1.15 -1.69
CA TYR A 60 8.38 0.96 -1.28
C TYR A 60 8.18 1.19 0.22
N ILE A 61 7.02 1.71 0.58
CA ILE A 61 6.55 1.85 1.96
C ILE A 61 5.28 1.05 2.12
N LYS A 62 5.25 0.23 3.16
CA LYS A 62 4.12 -0.62 3.48
C LYS A 62 3.10 0.13 4.34
N TYR A 63 1.85 0.11 3.89
CA TYR A 63 0.70 0.65 4.62
C TYR A 63 -0.24 -0.49 5.03
N TYR A 64 -0.79 -0.36 6.23
CA TYR A 64 -1.82 -1.24 6.78
C TYR A 64 -3.07 -0.40 7.01
N CYS A 65 -4.16 -0.74 6.33
CA CYS A 65 -5.45 -0.05 6.43
C CYS A 65 -6.56 -1.01 6.85
#